data_AF-A0A7J3I3N6-F1
#
_entry.id   AF-A0A7J3I3N6-F1
#
_cell.length_a   1.000
_cell.length_b   1.000
_cell.length_c   1.000
_cell.angle_alpha   90.00
_cell.angle_beta   90.00
_cell.angle_gamma   90.00
#
_symmetry.space_group_name_H-M   'P 1'
#
loop_
_entity.id
_entity.type
_entity.pdbx_description
1 polymer ?
#
loop_
_entity_poly.entity_id
_entity_poly.type
_entity_poly.pdbx_seq_one_letter_code
_entity_poly.pdbx_strand_id
1 'polypeptide(L)'
;MEKKEETPKEGLSDEDLGLALVDCLLVGPPKESRTLDALIFEVEYRGKRYRVGVIGKEALESVKRHGYKDSEGRIHLRIPQRMLKEPIGWINEAY
;
A
#
# COMPACT_ATOMS: atom_id res chain seq x y z
N MET A 1 -2.63 1.75 51.96
CA MET A 1 -1.77 1.41 50.81
C MET A 1 -2.67 1.24 49.61
N GLU A 2 -2.85 2.29 48.83
CA GLU A 2 -3.65 2.25 47.59
C GLU A 2 -2.83 1.53 46.52
N LYS A 3 -3.36 0.42 45.99
CA LYS A 3 -2.82 -0.23 44.81
C LYS A 3 -3.15 0.67 43.62
N LYS A 4 -2.14 1.28 43.01
CA LYS A 4 -2.29 1.90 41.69
C LYS A 4 -2.48 0.77 40.69
N GLU A 5 -3.71 0.62 40.19
CA GLU A 5 -3.98 -0.15 38.99
C GLU A 5 -3.34 0.60 37.81
N GLU A 6 -2.20 0.10 37.35
CA GLU A 6 -1.64 0.48 36.05
C GLU A 6 -2.63 0.02 34.98
N THR A 7 -3.31 0.98 34.38
CA THR A 7 -4.15 0.76 33.20
C THR A 7 -3.26 0.16 32.09
N PRO A 8 -3.68 -0.93 31.42
CA PRO A 8 -2.92 -1.44 30.29
C PRO A 8 -2.82 -0.31 29.24
N LYS A 9 -1.58 0.01 28.83
CA LYS A 9 -1.36 0.92 27.72
C LYS A 9 -1.94 0.25 26.47
N GLU A 10 -3.03 0.80 25.96
CA GLU A 10 -3.65 0.39 24.70
C GLU A 10 -2.56 0.37 23.62
N GLY A 11 -2.40 -0.77 22.92
CA GLY A 11 -1.45 -0.89 21.82
C GLY A 11 -1.88 0.01 20.65
N LEU A 12 -0.92 0.37 19.78
CA LEU A 12 -1.23 1.17 18.59
C LEU A 12 -2.13 0.36 17.64
N SER A 13 -3.20 0.97 17.16
CA SER A 13 -4.06 0.39 16.12
C SER A 13 -3.41 0.48 14.73
N ASP A 14 -3.89 -0.30 13.76
CA ASP A 14 -3.45 -0.21 12.36
C ASP A 14 -3.68 1.19 11.76
N GLU A 15 -4.68 1.92 12.26
CA GLU A 15 -4.92 3.33 11.92
C GLU A 15 -3.86 4.25 12.54
N ASP A 16 -3.45 4.02 13.79
CA ASP A 16 -2.36 4.77 14.45
C ASP A 16 -1.00 4.54 13.77
N LEU A 17 -0.81 3.38 13.13
CA LEU A 17 0.38 3.03 12.36
C LEU A 17 0.34 3.50 10.90
N GLY A 18 -0.78 4.11 10.45
CA GLY A 18 -0.96 4.56 9.07
C GLY A 18 -1.00 3.41 8.05
N LEU A 19 -1.45 2.21 8.48
CA LEU A 19 -1.56 1.01 7.65
C LEU A 19 -2.88 0.92 6.89
N ALA A 20 -3.72 1.96 6.94
CA ALA A 20 -4.98 2.00 6.19
C ALA A 20 -4.75 1.72 4.70
N LEU A 21 -5.37 0.64 4.21
CA LEU A 21 -5.36 0.31 2.79
C LEU A 21 -6.36 1.19 2.05
N VAL A 22 -5.87 1.89 1.04
CA VAL A 22 -6.68 2.76 0.19
C VAL A 22 -6.84 2.16 -1.19
N ASP A 23 -8.03 2.35 -1.76
CA ASP A 23 -8.36 1.92 -3.11
C ASP A 23 -7.80 2.91 -4.13
N CYS A 24 -6.95 2.41 -5.03
CA CYS A 24 -6.31 3.21 -6.07
C CYS A 24 -6.55 2.57 -7.44
N LEU A 25 -6.87 3.41 -8.43
CA LEU A 25 -7.07 2.94 -9.80
C LEU A 25 -5.72 2.78 -10.50
N LEU A 26 -5.46 1.61 -11.10
CA LEU A 26 -4.28 1.41 -11.94
C LEU A 26 -4.47 2.17 -13.26
N VAL A 27 -3.55 3.10 -13.55
CA VAL A 27 -3.64 4.00 -14.72
C VAL A 27 -3.09 3.34 -15.98
N GLY A 28 -2.22 2.34 -15.84
CA GLY A 28 -1.60 1.66 -16.97
C GLY A 28 -0.79 0.43 -16.55
N PRO A 29 -0.18 -0.28 -17.51
CA PRO A 29 0.66 -1.43 -17.21
C PRO A 29 1.87 -1.03 -16.35
N PRO A 30 2.28 -1.87 -15.38
CA PRO A 30 3.44 -1.58 -14.56
C PRO A 30 4.72 -1.56 -15.41
N LYS A 31 5.65 -0.68 -15.02
CA LYS A 31 6.96 -0.54 -15.66
C LYS A 31 8.01 -1.31 -14.85
N GLU A 32 8.82 -2.11 -15.52
CA GLU A 32 9.94 -2.80 -14.88
C GLU A 32 11.13 -1.85 -14.69
N SER A 33 11.69 -1.83 -13.49
CA SER A 33 12.97 -1.19 -13.19
C SER A 33 14.04 -2.26 -12.99
N ARG A 34 14.86 -2.49 -14.02
CA ARG A 34 15.92 -3.51 -14.00
C ARG A 34 17.02 -3.22 -12.97
N THR A 35 17.24 -1.95 -12.64
CA THR A 35 18.25 -1.54 -11.65
C THR A 35 17.84 -1.90 -10.22
N LEU A 36 16.53 -1.89 -9.94
CA LEU A 36 15.99 -2.08 -8.60
C LEU A 36 15.26 -3.42 -8.42
N ASP A 37 15.23 -4.25 -9.46
CA ASP A 37 14.43 -5.48 -9.54
C ASP A 37 12.99 -5.25 -9.06
N ALA A 38 12.36 -4.21 -9.62
CA ALA A 38 11.10 -3.66 -9.13
C ALA A 38 10.06 -3.47 -10.24
N LEU A 39 8.79 -3.58 -9.87
CA LEU A 39 7.66 -3.17 -10.70
C LEU A 39 7.10 -1.84 -10.20
N ILE A 40 7.01 -0.85 -11.09
CA ILE A 40 6.48 0.48 -10.79
C ILE A 40 5.08 0.60 -11.36
N PHE A 41 4.10 0.74 -10.47
CA PHE A 41 2.70 0.96 -10.78
C PHE A 41 2.40 2.46 -10.77
N GLU A 42 1.75 2.95 -11.81
CA GLU A 42 1.15 4.29 -11.82
C GLU A 42 -0.31 4.16 -11.40
N VAL A 43 -0.66 4.76 -10.27
CA VAL A 43 -2.00 4.67 -9.69
C VAL A 43 -2.62 6.03 -9.51
N GLU A 44 -3.94 6.12 -9.59
CA GLU A 44 -4.72 7.32 -9.31
C GLU A 44 -5.47 7.16 -7.99
N TYR A 45 -5.33 8.16 -7.12
CA TYR A 45 -6.05 8.26 -5.85
C TYR A 45 -6.52 9.70 -5.66
N ARG A 46 -7.83 9.88 -5.47
CA ARG A 46 -8.49 11.20 -5.27
C ARG A 46 -8.09 12.24 -6.33
N GLY A 47 -8.05 11.83 -7.60
CA GLY A 47 -7.70 12.71 -8.73
C GLY A 47 -6.22 13.09 -8.84
N LYS A 48 -5.35 12.49 -8.02
CA LYS A 48 -3.88 12.65 -8.10
C LYS A 48 -3.23 11.34 -8.51
N ARG A 49 -2.16 11.44 -9.30
CA ARG A 49 -1.37 10.28 -9.73
C ARG A 49 -0.17 10.08 -8.83
N TYR A 50 0.07 8.84 -8.46
CA TYR A 50 1.19 8.41 -7.64
C TYR A 50 1.93 7.27 -8.34
N ARG A 51 3.21 7.13 -8.03
CA ARG A 51 4.03 6.00 -8.45
C ARG A 51 4.34 5.14 -7.25
N VAL A 52 4.11 3.85 -7.39
CA VAL A 52 4.33 2.87 -6.34
C VAL A 52 5.24 1.78 -6.89
N GLY A 53 6.46 1.72 -6.39
CA GLY A 53 7.41 0.66 -6.68
C GLY A 53 7.17 -0.53 -5.76
N VAL A 54 7.19 -1.74 -6.31
CA VAL A 54 7.07 -2.99 -5.58
C VAL A 54 8.32 -3.80 -5.83
N ILE A 55 9.01 -4.19 -4.75
CA ILE A 55 10.28 -4.91 -4.78
C ILE A 55 10.06 -6.30 -4.19
N GLY A 56 10.46 -7.33 -4.95
CA GLY A 56 10.40 -8.70 -4.49
C GLY A 56 9.05 -9.39 -4.70
N LYS A 57 9.11 -10.73 -4.71
CA LYS A 57 7.98 -11.60 -5.05
C LYS A 57 6.84 -11.51 -4.04
N GLU A 58 7.15 -11.52 -2.74
CA GLU A 58 6.13 -11.54 -1.69
C GLU A 58 5.28 -10.26 -1.66
N ALA A 59 5.93 -9.10 -1.81
CA ALA A 59 5.27 -7.82 -1.93
C ALA A 59 4.34 -7.78 -3.16
N LEU A 60 4.80 -8.28 -4.31
CA LEU A 60 4.00 -8.36 -5.52
C LEU A 60 2.77 -9.26 -5.35
N GLU A 61 2.93 -10.41 -4.71
CA GLU A 61 1.81 -11.32 -4.44
C GLU A 61 0.79 -10.71 -3.45
N SER A 62 1.24 -9.92 -2.46
CA SER A 62 0.32 -9.15 -1.60
C SER A 62 -0.46 -8.11 -2.39
N VAL A 63 0.20 -7.34 -3.27
CA VAL A 63 -0.47 -6.35 -4.15
C VAL A 63 -1.51 -7.02 -5.03
N LYS A 64 -1.20 -8.18 -5.63
CA LYS A 64 -2.15 -8.94 -6.44
C LYS A 64 -3.33 -9.48 -5.63
N ARG A 65 -3.08 -9.97 -4.42
CA ARG A 65 -4.13 -10.52 -3.52
C ARG A 65 -5.15 -9.46 -3.14
N HIS A 66 -4.68 -8.23 -2.93
CA HIS A 66 -5.51 -7.10 -2.50
C HIS A 66 -6.11 -6.33 -3.67
N GLY A 67 -5.57 -6.50 -4.88
CA GLY A 67 -6.11 -5.92 -6.10
C GLY A 67 -7.33 -6.67 -6.63
N TYR A 68 -8.17 -5.96 -7.36
CA TYR A 68 -9.36 -6.54 -8.00
C TYR A 68 -9.67 -5.83 -9.32
N LYS A 69 -10.53 -6.44 -10.13
CA LYS A 69 -11.05 -5.86 -11.36
C LYS A 69 -12.51 -5.50 -11.16
N ASP A 70 -12.90 -4.28 -11.48
CA ASP A 70 -14.29 -3.82 -11.36
C ASP A 70 -15.15 -4.30 -12.55
N SER A 71 -16.45 -3.97 -12.53
CA SER A 71 -17.40 -4.34 -13.59
C SER A 71 -17.13 -3.68 -14.94
N GLU A 72 -16.41 -2.56 -14.97
CA GLU A 72 -15.99 -1.85 -16.20
C GLU A 72 -14.65 -2.38 -16.72
N GLY A 73 -14.04 -3.31 -15.99
CA GLY A 73 -12.78 -3.93 -16.33
C GLY A 73 -11.54 -3.13 -15.91
N ARG A 74 -11.70 -2.11 -15.07
CA ARG A 74 -10.60 -1.35 -14.50
C ARG A 74 -9.94 -2.13 -13.36
N ILE A 75 -8.63 -2.00 -13.22
CA ILE A 75 -7.86 -2.67 -12.18
C ILE A 75 -7.69 -1.72 -11.00
N HIS A 76 -8.14 -2.15 -9.82
CA HIS A 76 -7.99 -1.44 -8.57
C HIS A 76 -6.91 -2.13 -7.73
N LEU A 77 -5.99 -1.36 -7.16
CA LEU A 77 -4.99 -1.82 -6.22
C LEU A 77 -5.30 -1.24 -4.85
N ARG A 78 -5.43 -2.12 -3.85
CA ARG A 78 -5.49 -1.69 -2.45
C ARG A 78 -4.09 -1.69 -1.87
N ILE A 79 -3.58 -0.49 -1.58
CA ILE A 79 -2.20 -0.27 -1.12
C ILE A 79 -2.19 0.56 0.17
N PRO A 80 -1.16 0.45 1.02
CA PRO A 80 -1.07 1.27 2.23
C PRO A 80 -1.01 2.75 1.86
N GLN A 81 -1.84 3.58 2.49
CA GLN A 81 -1.91 5.02 2.19
C GLN A 81 -0.56 5.71 2.33
N ARG A 82 0.28 5.27 3.27
CA ARG A 82 1.66 5.77 3.46
C ARG A 82 2.58 5.60 2.23
N MET A 83 2.17 4.80 1.25
CA MET A 83 2.89 4.59 -0.02
C MET A 83 2.44 5.55 -1.13
N LEU A 84 1.39 6.35 -0.92
CA LEU A 84 0.99 7.41 -1.83
C LEU A 84 1.81 8.69 -1.55
N LYS A 85 3.12 8.65 -1.85
CA LYS A 85 4.05 9.79 -1.65
C LYS A 85 4.93 10.04 -2.88
N GLU A 86 5.45 11.25 -2.97
CA GLU A 86 6.37 11.66 -4.04
C GLU A 86 7.85 11.47 -3.61
N PRO A 87 8.77 11.17 -4.55
CA PRO A 87 8.53 10.95 -5.98
C PRO A 87 7.98 9.56 -6.32
N ILE A 88 8.19 8.57 -5.43
CA ILE A 88 7.73 7.17 -5.53
C ILE A 88 7.56 6.62 -4.11
N GLY A 89 6.46 5.91 -3.84
CA GLY A 89 6.32 5.06 -2.64
C GLY A 89 6.79 3.62 -2.90
N TRP A 90 7.33 2.94 -1.89
CA TRP A 90 7.98 1.64 -2.06
C TRP A 90 7.36 0.59 -1.15
N ILE A 91 6.94 -0.53 -1.75
CA ILE A 91 6.44 -1.72 -1.07
C ILE A 91 7.48 -2.82 -1.25
N ASN A 92 8.12 -3.21 -0.17
CA ASN A 92 9.18 -4.22 -0.13
C ASN A 92 8.82 -5.44 0.74
N GLU A 93 7.66 -5.40 1.38
CA GLU A 93 7.13 -6.46 2.23
C GLU A 93 5.64 -6.66 1.95
N ALA A 94 5.14 -7.87 2.25
CA ALA A 94 3.72 -8.15 2.19
C ALA A 94 2.98 -7.40 3.31
N TYR A 95 1.77 -6.95 2.98
CA TYR A 95 0.80 -6.38 3.90
C TYR A 95 -0.57 -7.05 3.67
#